data_AF-A0A969GMA6-F1
#
_entry.id   AF-A0A969GMA6-F1
#
_cell.length_a   1.000
_cell.length_b   1.000
_cell.length_c   1.000
_cell.angle_alpha   90.00
_cell.angle_beta   90.00
_cell.angle_gamma   90.00
#
_symmetry.space_group_name_H-M   'P 1'
#
loop_
_entity.id
_entity.type
_entity.pdbx_description
1 polymer ?
#
loop_
_entity_poly.entity_id
_entity_poly.type
_entity_poly.pdbx_seq_one_letter_code
_entity_poly.pdbx_strand_id
1 'polypeptide(L)'
;MSIQPSSNRTPWIGVTTRHGSQEWIEKNSRNYLNTLAEYGALAIMLAPDAPARLPDGVSFTPDAEGRLPDEILSHLDGLILSGGGDVDPIYFGEELNGAIPDHIDRRRDELELHLARASLEADLPLFGICRGCQVLNVAAGGGMIQHFDGHRSPKEATAFHDVTLCAGSGFRS
;
A
#
# COMPACT_ATOMS: atom_id res chain seq x y z
N MET A 1 22.48 6.41 -1.33
CA MET A 1 22.55 6.27 -2.81
C MET A 1 21.45 7.18 -3.34
N SER A 2 21.79 8.27 -4.04
CA SER A 2 20.80 9.30 -4.41
C SER A 2 20.04 8.84 -5.66
N ILE A 3 18.73 8.64 -5.54
CA ILE A 3 17.84 8.40 -6.67
C ILE A 3 17.75 9.71 -7.46
N GLN A 4 18.46 9.79 -8.58
CA GLN A 4 18.36 10.91 -9.51
C GLN A 4 17.06 10.75 -10.30
N PRO A 5 16.17 11.76 -10.37
CA PRO A 5 15.02 11.70 -11.25
C PRO A 5 15.49 11.84 -12.69
N SER A 6 15.65 10.72 -13.39
CA SER A 6 15.84 10.72 -14.83
C SER A 6 15.00 9.62 -15.48
N SER A 7 13.95 10.02 -16.20
CA SER A 7 13.78 9.68 -17.62
C SER A 7 12.41 10.14 -18.12
N ASN A 8 12.35 10.44 -19.42
CA ASN A 8 11.16 10.76 -20.20
C ASN A 8 10.22 9.54 -20.37
N ARG A 9 10.14 8.67 -19.37
CA ARG A 9 9.36 7.43 -19.37
C ARG A 9 8.15 7.57 -18.45
N THR A 10 7.08 6.86 -18.76
CA THR A 10 5.91 6.70 -17.89
C THR A 10 6.37 6.20 -16.50
N PRO A 11 6.09 6.95 -15.41
CA PRO A 11 6.42 6.50 -14.05
C PRO A 11 5.73 5.18 -13.72
N TRP A 12 6.43 4.28 -13.04
CA TRP A 12 5.89 3.00 -12.58
C TRP A 12 5.64 3.07 -11.08
N ILE A 13 4.38 2.95 -10.68
CA ILE A 13 3.96 3.09 -9.29
C ILE A 13 3.51 1.72 -8.79
N GLY A 14 4.20 1.20 -7.78
CA GLY A 14 3.75 0.00 -7.07
C GLY A 14 2.43 0.26 -6.36
N VAL A 15 1.47 -0.65 -6.49
CA VAL A 15 0.19 -0.57 -5.77
C VAL A 15 -0.05 -1.90 -5.07
N THR A 16 -0.08 -1.88 -3.74
CA THR A 16 -0.33 -3.09 -2.95
C THR A 16 -1.79 -3.51 -3.04
N THR A 17 -2.06 -4.80 -2.98
CA THR A 17 -3.41 -5.36 -2.98
C THR A 17 -3.57 -6.49 -1.97
N ARG A 18 -4.83 -6.78 -1.62
CA ARG A 18 -5.22 -7.98 -0.86
C ARG A 18 -5.05 -9.24 -1.69
N HIS A 19 -5.08 -10.36 -0.99
CA HIS A 19 -5.44 -11.66 -1.57
C HIS A 19 -6.76 -11.56 -2.34
N GLY A 20 -6.81 -12.21 -3.49
CA GLY A 20 -8.03 -12.28 -4.28
C GLY A 20 -7.81 -12.85 -5.67
N SER A 21 -8.91 -13.29 -6.30
CA SER A 21 -8.86 -13.59 -7.73
C SER A 21 -8.44 -12.35 -8.51
N GLN A 22 -7.84 -12.55 -9.68
CA GLN A 22 -7.43 -11.45 -10.55
C GLN A 22 -8.60 -10.48 -10.86
N GLU A 23 -9.80 -11.00 -11.12
CA GLU A 23 -11.02 -10.19 -11.29
C GLU A 23 -11.39 -9.35 -10.05
N TRP A 24 -11.20 -9.89 -8.84
CA TRP A 24 -11.47 -9.15 -7.60
C TRP A 24 -10.45 -8.03 -7.41
N ILE A 25 -9.17 -8.32 -7.67
CA ILE A 25 -8.07 -7.35 -7.59
C ILE A 25 -8.30 -6.22 -8.59
N GLU A 26 -8.63 -6.54 -9.84
CA GLU A 26 -8.92 -5.57 -10.89
C GLU A 26 -10.14 -4.70 -10.53
N LYS A 27 -11.22 -5.31 -10.00
CA LYS A 27 -12.42 -4.57 -9.61
C LYS A 27 -12.20 -3.63 -8.42
N ASN A 28 -11.47 -4.06 -7.39
CA ASN A 28 -11.25 -3.28 -6.18
C ASN A 28 -10.05 -2.32 -6.29
N SER A 29 -9.15 -2.56 -7.23
CA SER A 29 -8.01 -1.67 -7.51
C SER A 29 -8.31 -0.68 -8.63
N ARG A 30 -9.47 -0.80 -9.29
CA ARG A 30 -9.84 0.01 -10.46
C ARG A 30 -9.69 1.50 -10.25
N ASN A 31 -9.99 2.00 -9.04
CA ASN A 31 -9.82 3.42 -8.74
C ASN A 31 -8.34 3.81 -8.72
N TYR A 32 -7.46 3.02 -8.09
CA TYR A 32 -6.02 3.28 -8.12
C TYR A 32 -5.48 3.22 -9.56
N LEU A 33 -5.89 2.21 -10.33
CA LEU A 33 -5.47 2.04 -11.73
C LEU A 33 -5.91 3.23 -12.59
N ASN A 34 -7.19 3.60 -12.52
CA ASN A 34 -7.74 4.70 -13.31
C ASN A 34 -7.12 6.04 -12.94
N THR A 35 -6.96 6.32 -11.65
CA THR A 35 -6.33 7.56 -11.20
C THR A 35 -4.87 7.61 -11.65
N LEU A 36 -4.07 6.56 -11.44
CA LEU A 36 -2.68 6.57 -11.91
C LEU A 36 -2.59 6.77 -13.43
N ALA A 37 -3.44 6.10 -14.21
CA ALA A 37 -3.49 6.27 -15.65
C ALA A 37 -3.87 7.70 -16.07
N GLU A 38 -4.83 8.33 -15.37
CA GLU A 38 -5.23 9.73 -15.59
C GLU A 38 -4.06 10.70 -15.37
N TYR A 39 -3.19 10.41 -14.40
CA TYR A 39 -1.97 11.19 -14.13
C TYR A 39 -0.75 10.71 -14.95
N GLY A 40 -0.93 9.85 -15.94
CA GLY A 40 0.13 9.41 -16.85
C GLY A 40 1.15 8.45 -16.21
N ALA A 41 0.76 7.75 -15.14
CA ALA A 41 1.56 6.73 -14.48
C ALA A 41 1.01 5.33 -14.75
N LEU A 42 1.87 4.32 -14.68
CA LEU A 42 1.51 2.91 -14.79
C LEU A 42 1.52 2.25 -13.42
N ALA A 43 0.42 1.58 -13.07
CA ALA A 43 0.33 0.81 -11.84
C ALA A 43 0.98 -0.57 -12.01
N ILE A 44 1.88 -0.92 -11.07
CA ILE A 44 2.44 -2.25 -10.92
C ILE A 44 1.78 -2.90 -9.71
N MET A 45 0.97 -3.93 -9.95
CA MET A 45 0.24 -4.60 -8.87
C MET A 45 1.19 -5.47 -8.04
N LEU A 46 1.21 -5.22 -6.73
CA LEU A 46 2.02 -5.95 -5.76
C LEU A 46 1.08 -6.74 -4.85
N ALA A 47 1.07 -8.07 -5.01
CA ALA A 47 0.17 -8.96 -4.29
C ALA A 47 0.96 -10.03 -3.54
N PRO A 48 0.50 -10.48 -2.35
CA PRO A 48 1.17 -11.52 -1.59
C PRO A 48 1.05 -12.93 -2.23
N ASP A 49 0.16 -13.11 -3.21
CA ASP A 49 -0.18 -14.40 -3.82
C ASP A 49 0.03 -14.47 -5.34
N ALA A 50 0.52 -13.40 -5.97
CA ALA A 50 0.76 -13.37 -7.40
C ALA A 50 2.11 -12.69 -7.73
N PRO A 51 2.82 -13.15 -8.77
CA PRO A 51 4.03 -12.47 -9.23
C PRO A 51 3.73 -11.04 -9.67
N ALA A 52 4.52 -10.09 -9.18
CA ALA A 52 4.55 -8.74 -9.73
C ALA A 52 5.23 -8.79 -11.11
N ARG A 53 4.53 -8.32 -12.14
CA ARG A 53 5.04 -8.30 -13.52
C ARG A 53 5.32 -6.87 -13.94
N LEU A 54 6.54 -6.62 -14.40
CA LEU A 54 6.96 -5.33 -14.92
C LEU A 54 6.75 -5.25 -16.44
N PRO A 55 6.58 -4.04 -17.01
CA PRO A 55 6.38 -3.84 -18.44
C PRO A 55 7.54 -4.30 -19.33
N ASP A 56 8.75 -4.36 -18.78
CA ASP A 56 9.95 -4.85 -19.44
C ASP A 56 10.06 -6.39 -19.46
N GLY A 57 9.08 -7.10 -18.88
CA GLY A 57 9.03 -8.54 -18.81
C GLY A 57 9.70 -9.16 -17.59
N VAL A 58 10.34 -8.35 -16.73
CA VAL A 58 10.86 -8.82 -15.43
C VAL A 58 9.69 -9.17 -14.52
N SER A 59 9.85 -10.22 -13.71
CA SER A 59 8.84 -10.62 -12.73
C SER A 59 9.46 -10.99 -11.40
N PHE A 60 8.80 -10.60 -10.32
CA PHE A 60 9.19 -10.92 -8.95
C PHE A 60 8.09 -11.75 -8.29
N THR A 61 8.46 -12.89 -7.73
CA THR A 61 7.51 -13.83 -7.11
C THR A 61 7.56 -13.68 -5.59
N PRO A 62 6.41 -13.57 -4.91
CA PRO A 62 6.38 -13.56 -3.45
C PRO A 62 6.93 -14.86 -2.84
N ASP A 63 7.55 -14.76 -1.67
CA ASP A 63 7.94 -15.93 -0.88
C ASP A 63 6.72 -16.60 -0.19
N ALA A 64 7.00 -17.60 0.65
CA ALA A 64 5.95 -18.34 1.36
C ALA A 64 5.12 -17.42 2.29
N GLU A 65 5.76 -16.44 2.91
CA GLU A 65 5.14 -15.44 3.76
C GLU A 65 4.39 -14.35 2.97
N GLY A 66 4.63 -14.25 1.66
CA GLY A 66 4.00 -13.30 0.75
C GLY A 66 4.82 -12.05 0.49
N ARG A 67 6.10 -12.01 0.89
CA ARG A 67 7.00 -10.86 0.67
C ARG A 67 7.57 -10.88 -0.73
N LEU A 68 7.59 -9.71 -1.37
CA LEU A 68 8.34 -9.49 -2.61
C LEU A 68 9.78 -9.07 -2.28
N PRO A 69 10.76 -9.47 -3.08
CA PRO A 69 12.16 -9.10 -2.88
C PRO A 69 12.38 -7.59 -3.05
N ASP A 70 13.23 -6.98 -2.20
CA ASP A 70 13.50 -5.53 -2.17
C ASP A 70 13.96 -4.97 -3.52
N GLU A 71 14.60 -5.79 -4.36
CA GLU A 71 15.08 -5.43 -5.69
C GLU A 71 13.97 -4.81 -6.56
N ILE A 72 12.71 -5.21 -6.37
CA ILE A 72 11.57 -4.64 -7.11
C ILE A 72 11.46 -3.12 -6.91
N LEU A 73 11.79 -2.60 -5.72
CA LEU A 73 11.67 -1.17 -5.40
C LEU A 73 12.56 -0.30 -6.28
N SER A 74 13.69 -0.84 -6.75
CA SER A 74 14.60 -0.13 -7.65
C SER A 74 14.04 0.10 -9.06
N HIS A 75 12.97 -0.60 -9.42
CA HIS A 75 12.24 -0.43 -10.68
C HIS A 75 11.05 0.53 -10.56
N LEU A 76 10.66 0.90 -9.34
CA LEU A 76 9.49 1.72 -9.07
C LEU A 76 9.89 3.18 -8.85
N ASP A 77 9.03 4.09 -9.28
CA ASP A 77 9.16 5.53 -9.07
C ASP A 77 8.39 5.99 -7.82
N GLY A 78 7.60 5.10 -7.21
CA GLY A 78 6.87 5.31 -5.96
C GLY A 78 6.05 4.08 -5.57
N LEU A 79 5.57 4.07 -4.34
CA LEU A 79 4.76 2.99 -3.78
C LEU A 79 3.49 3.53 -3.12
N ILE A 80 2.35 2.99 -3.52
CA ILE A 80 1.04 3.21 -2.90
C ILE A 80 0.70 2.00 -2.04
N LEU A 81 0.48 2.25 -0.75
CA LEU A 81 -0.10 1.28 0.18
C LEU A 81 -1.62 1.48 0.20
N SER A 82 -2.36 0.51 -0.33
CA SER A 82 -3.80 0.66 -0.53
C SER A 82 -4.62 0.52 0.76
N GLY A 83 -5.89 0.94 0.71
CA GLY A 83 -6.85 0.71 1.79
C GLY A 83 -7.14 -0.77 2.06
N GLY A 84 -7.75 -1.08 3.21
CA GLY A 84 -8.04 -2.45 3.60
C GLY A 84 -8.63 -2.57 4.99
N GLY A 85 -8.58 -3.80 5.53
CA GLY A 85 -9.00 -4.13 6.88
C GLY A 85 -7.94 -3.79 7.93
N ASP A 86 -7.98 -4.46 9.07
CA ASP A 86 -7.08 -4.15 10.18
C ASP A 86 -5.68 -4.76 9.92
N VAL A 87 -4.63 -4.10 10.42
CA VAL A 87 -3.27 -4.64 10.48
C VAL A 87 -3.16 -5.53 11.72
N ASP A 88 -2.49 -6.68 11.63
CA ASP A 88 -2.32 -7.57 12.79
C ASP A 88 -1.60 -6.85 13.96
N PRO A 89 -2.22 -6.80 15.16
CA PRO A 89 -1.63 -6.20 16.37
C PRO A 89 -0.24 -6.68 16.75
N ILE A 90 0.11 -7.90 16.35
CA ILE A 90 1.44 -8.45 16.61
C ILE A 90 2.57 -7.57 16.04
N TYR A 91 2.31 -6.87 14.93
CA TYR A 91 3.33 -6.04 14.27
C TYR A 91 3.61 -4.72 14.98
N PHE A 92 2.77 -4.33 15.95
CA PHE A 92 3.00 -3.17 16.81
C PHE A 92 3.00 -3.52 18.30
N GLY A 93 3.24 -4.81 18.62
CA GLY A 93 3.51 -5.28 19.98
C GLY A 93 2.29 -5.39 20.88
N GLU A 94 1.09 -5.49 20.31
CA GLU A 94 -0.15 -5.65 21.06
C GLU A 94 -0.79 -7.02 20.85
N GLU A 95 -1.53 -7.48 21.85
CA GLU A 95 -2.45 -8.61 21.72
C GLU A 95 -3.69 -8.19 20.94
N LEU A 96 -4.37 -9.15 20.33
CA LEU A 96 -5.62 -8.90 19.61
C LEU A 96 -6.74 -8.48 20.58
N ASN A 97 -7.07 -7.19 20.58
CA ASN A 97 -8.03 -6.59 21.51
C ASN A 97 -8.82 -5.44 20.85
N GLY A 98 -9.69 -5.78 19.90
CA GLY A 98 -10.61 -4.84 19.25
C GLY A 98 -10.66 -4.96 17.73
N ALA A 99 -9.57 -5.38 17.10
CA ALA A 99 -9.55 -5.71 15.67
C ALA A 99 -10.36 -6.99 15.39
N ILE A 100 -10.92 -7.11 14.19
CA ILE A 100 -11.72 -8.27 13.79
C ILE A 100 -10.79 -9.30 13.15
N PRO A 101 -10.64 -10.52 13.70
CA PRO A 101 -9.72 -11.54 13.17
C PRO A 101 -9.91 -11.80 11.67
N ASP A 102 -11.16 -11.89 11.20
CA ASP A 102 -11.50 -12.16 9.80
C ASP A 102 -11.13 -11.04 8.82
N HIS A 103 -10.76 -9.86 9.34
CA HIS A 103 -10.33 -8.72 8.52
C HIS A 103 -8.81 -8.59 8.40
N ILE A 104 -8.07 -9.36 9.20
CA ILE A 104 -6.61 -9.38 9.23
C ILE A 104 -6.11 -10.27 8.09
N ASP A 105 -5.18 -9.72 7.31
CA ASP A 105 -4.54 -10.40 6.20
C ASP A 105 -3.03 -10.41 6.46
N ARG A 106 -2.56 -11.47 7.12
CA ARG A 106 -1.19 -11.52 7.65
C ARG A 106 -0.12 -11.54 6.56
N ARG A 107 -0.37 -12.18 5.41
CA ARG A 107 0.58 -12.18 4.30
C ARG A 107 0.61 -10.82 3.60
N ARG A 108 -0.53 -10.12 3.52
CA ARG A 108 -0.54 -8.71 3.11
C ARG A 108 0.20 -7.82 4.12
N ASP A 109 0.04 -8.04 5.41
CA ASP A 109 0.80 -7.31 6.43
C ASP A 109 2.31 -7.53 6.24
N GLU A 110 2.76 -8.77 6.03
CA GLU A 110 4.17 -9.09 5.74
C GLU A 110 4.66 -8.36 4.49
N LEU A 111 3.93 -8.45 3.38
CA LEU A 111 4.28 -7.77 2.13
C LEU A 111 4.42 -6.26 2.34
N GLU A 112 3.39 -5.63 2.91
CA GLU A 112 3.34 -4.18 2.98
C GLU A 112 4.27 -3.59 4.03
N LEU A 113 4.44 -4.23 5.19
CA LEU A 113 5.39 -3.79 6.21
C LEU A 113 6.83 -3.96 5.72
N HIS A 114 7.12 -5.06 4.99
CA HIS A 114 8.42 -5.26 4.38
C HIS A 114 8.75 -4.17 3.37
N LEU A 115 7.87 -3.96 2.37
CA LEU A 115 8.07 -2.95 1.33
C LEU A 115 8.06 -1.52 1.89
N ALA A 116 7.25 -1.23 2.90
CA ALA A 116 7.21 0.09 3.54
C ALA A 116 8.54 0.41 4.24
N ARG A 117 9.10 -0.53 5.02
CA ARG A 117 10.39 -0.35 5.69
C ARG A 117 11.52 -0.17 4.67
N ALA A 118 11.59 -1.05 3.67
CA ALA A 118 12.60 -0.96 2.62
C ALA A 118 12.47 0.33 1.79
N SER A 119 11.26 0.79 1.51
CA SER A 119 11.01 2.06 0.82
C SER A 119 11.44 3.28 1.65
N LEU A 120 11.19 3.28 2.97
CA LEU A 120 11.66 4.33 3.88
C LEU A 120 13.19 4.39 3.93
N GLU A 121 13.86 3.24 3.97
CA GLU A 121 15.32 3.15 3.93
C GLU A 121 15.91 3.61 2.59
N ALA A 122 15.21 3.33 1.48
CA ALA A 122 15.60 3.71 0.13
C ALA A 122 15.23 5.15 -0.27
N ASP A 123 14.49 5.88 0.58
CA ASP A 123 13.91 7.19 0.28
C ASP A 123 13.01 7.17 -0.97
N LEU A 124 12.27 6.05 -1.16
CA LEU A 124 11.29 5.90 -2.23
C LEU A 124 9.99 6.64 -1.83
N PRO A 125 9.37 7.44 -2.71
CA PRO A 125 8.11 8.10 -2.41
C PRO A 125 6.99 7.12 -2.02
N LEU A 126 6.42 7.33 -0.83
CA LEU A 126 5.35 6.50 -0.27
C LEU A 126 4.04 7.28 -0.17
N PHE A 127 2.93 6.64 -0.53
CA PHE A 127 1.60 7.17 -0.29
C PHE A 127 0.69 6.10 0.32
N GLY A 128 0.36 6.27 1.61
CA GLY A 128 -0.57 5.41 2.32
C GLY A 128 -2.01 5.92 2.20
N ILE A 129 -2.96 5.02 1.96
CA ILE A 129 -4.37 5.35 1.84
C ILE A 129 -5.16 4.51 2.86
N CYS A 130 -5.86 5.18 3.79
CA CYS A 130 -6.64 4.52 4.86
C CYS A 130 -5.74 3.55 5.66
N ARG A 131 -5.92 2.23 5.48
CA ARG A 131 -5.03 1.19 6.02
C ARG A 131 -3.56 1.41 5.64
N GLY A 132 -3.27 1.94 4.45
CA GLY A 132 -1.90 2.25 4.06
C GLY A 132 -1.20 3.23 5.02
N CYS A 133 -1.92 4.23 5.55
CA CYS A 133 -1.36 5.14 6.56
C CYS A 133 -1.03 4.42 7.87
N GLN A 134 -1.88 3.47 8.26
CA GLN A 134 -1.69 2.63 9.44
C GLN A 134 -0.43 1.79 9.30
N VAL A 135 -0.25 1.15 8.14
CA VAL A 135 0.96 0.36 7.83
C VAL A 135 2.21 1.23 7.85
N LEU A 136 2.19 2.43 7.26
CA LEU A 136 3.34 3.35 7.34
C LEU A 136 3.71 3.71 8.77
N ASN A 137 2.72 3.99 9.63
CA ASN A 137 2.95 4.29 11.03
C ASN A 137 3.60 3.10 11.76
N VAL A 138 3.10 1.88 11.56
CA VAL A 138 3.70 0.66 12.15
C VAL A 138 5.11 0.39 11.60
N ALA A 139 5.32 0.56 10.29
CA ALA A 139 6.62 0.41 9.66
C ALA A 139 7.67 1.39 10.23
N ALA A 140 7.25 2.61 10.57
CA ALA A 140 8.08 3.63 11.23
C ALA A 140 8.25 3.42 12.75
N GLY A 141 7.71 2.34 13.32
CA GLY A 141 7.82 2.00 14.75
C GLY A 141 6.74 2.61 15.65
N GLY A 142 5.67 3.15 15.06
CA GLY A 142 4.50 3.64 15.80
C GLY A 142 3.54 2.52 16.23
N GLY A 143 2.72 2.81 17.24
CA GLY A 143 1.61 1.96 17.69
C GLY A 143 0.27 2.38 17.09
N MET A 144 -0.80 1.62 17.34
CA MET A 144 -2.15 1.92 16.86
C MET A 144 -3.22 1.67 17.90
N ILE A 145 -4.31 2.44 17.81
CA ILE A 145 -5.54 2.16 18.54
C ILE A 145 -6.39 1.22 17.68
N GLN A 146 -6.62 -0.01 18.16
CA GLN A 146 -7.31 -1.06 17.41
C GLN A 146 -8.81 -0.78 17.18
N HIS A 147 -9.45 0.01 18.04
CA HIS A 147 -10.88 0.30 17.93
C HIS A 147 -11.25 1.71 18.41
N PHE A 148 -12.12 2.37 17.64
CA PHE A 148 -12.82 3.60 18.05
C PHE A 148 -14.33 3.40 17.95
N ASP A 149 -15.03 3.72 19.05
CA ASP A 149 -16.49 3.69 19.07
C ASP A 149 -17.07 4.68 18.03
N GLY A 150 -18.02 4.21 17.23
CA GLY A 150 -18.69 5.01 16.20
C GLY A 150 -17.93 5.20 14.88
N HIS A 151 -16.71 4.65 14.76
CA HIS A 151 -15.84 4.88 13.58
C HIS A 151 -15.86 3.74 12.54
N ARG A 152 -16.90 2.88 12.58
CA ARG A 152 -17.13 1.86 11.54
C ARG A 152 -17.91 2.47 10.38
N SER A 153 -17.46 2.21 9.15
CA SER A 153 -18.20 2.62 7.96
C SER A 153 -19.65 2.11 8.01
N PRO A 154 -20.65 2.96 7.77
CA PRO A 154 -22.02 2.52 7.62
C PRO A 154 -22.09 1.44 6.54
N LYS A 155 -22.87 0.38 6.77
CA LYS A 155 -23.01 -0.73 5.81
C LYS A 155 -23.57 -0.28 4.45
N GLU A 156 -24.16 0.91 4.37
CA GLU A 156 -24.97 1.35 3.23
C GLU A 156 -24.42 2.59 2.49
N ALA A 157 -23.32 3.21 2.95
CA ALA A 157 -22.84 4.43 2.29
C ALA A 157 -21.33 4.67 2.45
N THR A 158 -20.71 5.13 1.36
CA THR A 158 -19.40 5.79 1.41
C THR A 158 -19.61 7.24 1.83
N ALA A 159 -18.96 7.67 2.91
CA ALA A 159 -18.96 9.07 3.34
C ALA A 159 -17.83 9.82 2.63
N PHE A 160 -18.11 11.04 2.18
CA PHE A 160 -17.11 11.96 1.63
C PHE A 160 -16.93 13.12 2.60
N HIS A 161 -15.70 13.60 2.73
CA HIS A 161 -15.40 14.83 3.45
C HIS A 161 -14.36 15.64 2.68
N ASP A 162 -14.36 16.95 2.90
CA ASP A 162 -13.36 17.81 2.29
C ASP A 162 -11.98 17.55 2.89
N VAL A 163 -10.96 17.62 2.04
CA VAL A 163 -9.55 17.56 2.43
C VAL A 163 -8.95 18.93 2.22
N THR A 164 -8.36 19.51 3.27
CA THR A 164 -7.66 20.79 3.17
C THR A 164 -6.16 20.53 3.08
N LEU A 165 -5.51 21.06 2.05
CA LEU A 165 -4.07 21.04 1.93
C LEU A 165 -3.46 22.21 2.73
N CYS A 166 -2.53 21.90 3.63
CA CYS A 166 -1.81 22.90 4.41
C CYS A 166 -0.55 23.38 3.69
N ALA A 167 -0.19 24.64 3.91
CA ALA A 167 1.07 25.20 3.41
C ALA A 167 2.26 24.38 3.93
N GLY A 168 3.17 23.99 3.03
CA GLY A 168 4.31 23.12 3.32
C GLY A 168 4.02 21.62 3.16
N SER A 169 2.79 21.20 2.86
CA SER A 169 2.54 19.83 2.43
C SER A 169 3.18 19.55 1.06
N GLY A 170 3.64 18.30 0.84
CA GLY A 170 4.24 17.87 -0.44
C GLY A 170 3.22 17.73 -1.58
N PHE A 171 1.93 17.77 -1.28
CA PHE A 171 0.85 17.70 -2.25
C PHE A 171 0.54 19.09 -2.80
N ARG A 172 0.56 19.24 -4.13
CA ARG A 172 0.20 20.49 -4.82
C ARG A 172 -1.20 20.31 -5.44
N SER A 173 -2.09 21.27 -5.17
CA SER A 173 -3.41 21.39 -5.84
C SER A 173 -3.28 21.87 -7.27
#